data_AF-A0A7S3BH79-F1
#
_entry.id   AF-A0A7S3BH79-F1
#
_cell.length_a   1.000
_cell.length_b   1.000
_cell.length_c   1.000
_cell.angle_alpha   90.00
_cell.angle_beta   90.00
_cell.angle_gamma   90.00
#
_symmetry.space_group_name_H-M   'P 1'
#
loop_
_entity.id
_entity.type
_entity.pdbx_description
1 polymer ?
#
loop_
_entity_poly.entity_id
_entity_poly.type
_entity_poly.pdbx_seq_one_letter_code
_entity_poly.pdbx_strand_id
1 'polypeptide(L)'
;RAGRYRNYAPEVLVDLVARILALVPPWTRVYRVQRDIPMPLVTSGVEKGNLRELALARLRALGLRCRDVRTREAGIAAIHERARPDCVELVRRDYWANGGWETFLAYEDPDQD
;
A
#
# COMPACT_ATOMS: atom_id res chain seq x y z
N ARG A 1 15.69 27.42 -15.13
CA ARG A 1 14.71 26.32 -15.37
C ARG A 1 13.56 26.88 -16.20
N ALA A 2 13.19 26.27 -17.33
CA ALA A 2 12.19 26.81 -18.27
C ALA A 2 10.71 26.68 -17.81
N GLY A 3 10.44 26.40 -16.53
CA GLY A 3 9.07 26.30 -15.98
C GLY A 3 8.17 25.19 -16.54
N ARG A 4 8.65 24.35 -17.46
CA ARG A 4 7.85 23.35 -18.19
C ARG A 4 7.31 22.17 -17.37
N TYR A 5 7.77 22.02 -16.13
CA TYR A 5 7.35 20.93 -15.25
C TYR A 5 7.38 21.37 -13.79
N ARG A 6 6.36 20.93 -13.03
CA ARG A 6 6.23 21.15 -11.59
C ARG A 6 5.84 19.84 -10.94
N ASN A 7 6.57 19.44 -9.91
CA ASN A 7 6.22 18.27 -9.10
C ASN A 7 4.93 18.52 -8.33
N TYR A 8 4.25 17.42 -7.94
CA TYR A 8 3.12 17.52 -7.04
C TYR A 8 3.51 18.16 -5.72
N ALA A 9 2.57 18.90 -5.13
CA ALA A 9 2.65 19.26 -3.73
C ALA A 9 2.64 17.98 -2.87
N PRO A 10 3.36 17.94 -1.74
CA PRO A 10 3.45 16.75 -0.89
C PRO A 10 2.07 16.17 -0.50
N GLU A 11 1.11 17.04 -0.18
CA GLU A 11 -0.23 16.67 0.26
C GLU A 11 -1.02 15.98 -0.85
N VAL A 12 -0.90 16.51 -2.07
CA VAL A 12 -1.54 15.94 -3.27
C VAL A 12 -0.97 14.55 -3.56
N LEU A 13 0.35 14.39 -3.43
CA LEU A 13 1.00 13.10 -3.62
C LEU A 13 0.57 12.08 -2.56
N VAL A 14 0.49 12.48 -1.29
CA VAL A 14 0.02 11.61 -0.20
C VAL A 14 -1.42 11.17 -0.43
N ASP A 15 -2.33 12.08 -0.80
CA ASP A 15 -3.73 11.75 -1.08
C ASP A 15 -3.86 10.82 -2.29
N LEU A 16 -3.10 11.08 -3.35
CA LEU A 16 -3.06 10.23 -4.55
C LEU A 16 -2.60 8.81 -4.20
N VAL A 17 -1.48 8.66 -3.48
CA VAL A 17 -0.96 7.35 -3.09
C VAL A 17 -1.94 6.63 -2.17
N ALA A 18 -2.58 7.33 -1.23
CA ALA A 18 -3.60 6.74 -0.36
C ALA A 18 -4.77 6.16 -1.17
N ARG A 19 -5.30 6.92 -2.15
CA ARG A 19 -6.37 6.41 -3.02
C ARG A 19 -5.93 5.23 -3.87
N ILE A 20 -4.69 5.24 -4.39
CA ILE A 20 -4.15 4.09 -5.14
C ILE A 20 -4.06 2.86 -4.24
N LEU A 21 -3.52 2.99 -3.01
CA LEU A 21 -3.41 1.87 -2.07
C LEU A 21 -4.77 1.28 -1.68
N ALA A 22 -5.83 2.09 -1.64
CA ALA A 22 -7.19 1.61 -1.39
C ALA A 22 -7.76 0.73 -2.52
N LEU A 23 -7.23 0.86 -3.75
CA LEU A 23 -7.65 0.08 -4.92
C LEU A 23 -6.83 -1.20 -5.12
N VAL A 24 -5.74 -1.39 -4.37
CA VAL A 24 -4.85 -2.53 -4.55
C VAL A 24 -5.58 -3.82 -4.14
N PRO A 25 -5.69 -4.81 -5.05
CA PRO A 25 -6.38 -6.03 -4.74
C PRO A 25 -5.56 -6.95 -3.83
N PRO A 26 -6.23 -7.89 -3.12
CA PRO A 26 -5.62 -8.74 -2.09
C PRO A 26 -4.54 -9.72 -2.57
N TRP A 27 -4.40 -9.91 -3.89
CA TRP A 27 -3.35 -10.72 -4.49
C TRP A 27 -2.14 -9.90 -4.99
N THR A 28 -2.13 -8.59 -4.78
CA THR A 28 -1.03 -7.70 -5.23
C THR A 28 -0.17 -7.21 -4.07
N ARG A 29 1.15 -7.27 -4.24
CA ARG A 29 2.13 -6.76 -3.27
C ARG A 29 2.75 -5.45 -3.73
N VAL A 30 2.59 -4.39 -2.94
CA VAL A 30 3.29 -3.12 -3.16
C VAL A 30 4.66 -3.17 -2.46
N TYR A 31 5.73 -3.29 -3.24
CA TYR A 31 7.10 -3.42 -2.70
C TYR A 31 7.60 -2.15 -2.03
N ARG A 32 7.61 -1.04 -2.77
CA ARG A 32 8.17 0.25 -2.35
C ARG A 32 7.31 1.39 -2.85
N VAL A 33 6.92 2.27 -1.94
CA VAL A 33 6.20 3.52 -2.28
C VAL A 33 7.18 4.62 -2.69
N GLN A 34 8.42 4.57 -2.20
CA GLN A 34 9.46 5.55 -2.45
C GLN A 34 10.83 4.87 -2.62
N ARG A 35 11.75 5.57 -3.28
CA ARG A 35 13.13 5.13 -3.54
C ARG A 35 14.07 5.68 -2.46
N ASP A 36 15.18 4.98 -2.22
CA ASP A 36 16.25 5.45 -1.32
C ASP A 36 17.10 6.49 -2.04
N ILE A 37 16.57 7.71 -2.16
CA ILE A 37 17.30 8.86 -2.68
C ILE A 37 17.54 9.81 -1.50
N PRO A 38 18.80 10.17 -1.19
CA PRO A 38 19.08 11.14 -0.13
C PRO A 38 18.33 12.45 -0.34
N MET A 39 17.58 12.89 0.68
CA MET A 39 16.79 14.12 0.63
C MET A 39 17.58 15.38 0.22
N PRO A 40 18.85 15.57 0.60
CA PRO A 40 19.64 16.71 0.13
C PRO A 40 19.81 16.78 -1.40
N LEU A 41 19.69 15.65 -2.11
CA LEU A 41 19.76 15.58 -3.57
C LEU A 41 18.39 15.88 -4.23
N VAL A 42 17.31 15.89 -3.46
CA VAL A 42 15.95 16.11 -3.96
C VAL A 42 15.67 17.61 -4.01
N THR A 43 15.60 18.16 -5.22
CA THR A 43 15.43 19.61 -5.43
C THR A 43 13.97 20.10 -5.43
N SER A 44 13.00 19.19 -5.52
CA SER A 44 11.55 19.47 -5.40
C SER A 44 10.74 18.17 -5.43
N GLY A 45 9.54 18.17 -4.84
CA GLY A 45 8.61 17.03 -4.84
C GLY A 45 8.34 16.51 -3.43
N VAL A 46 8.78 15.29 -3.14
CA VAL A 46 8.64 14.68 -1.81
C VAL A 46 9.51 15.44 -0.82
N GLU A 47 8.96 15.82 0.33
CA GLU A 47 9.69 16.53 1.40
C GLU A 47 10.15 15.60 2.53
N LYS A 48 9.49 14.45 2.71
CA LYS A 48 9.75 13.51 3.79
C LYS A 48 10.00 12.10 3.27
N GLY A 49 10.99 11.43 3.83
CA GLY A 49 11.33 10.04 3.51
C GLY A 49 10.40 8.98 4.13
N ASN A 50 9.16 9.31 4.50
CA ASN A 50 8.21 8.36 5.10
C ASN A 50 6.85 8.34 4.38
N LEU A 51 6.85 8.44 3.05
CA LEU A 51 5.64 8.58 2.23
C LEU A 51 4.63 7.44 2.42
N ARG A 52 5.07 6.19 2.63
CA ARG A 52 4.15 5.06 2.89
C ARG A 52 3.37 5.27 4.19
N GLU A 53 4.03 5.71 5.24
CA GLU A 53 3.40 5.94 6.54
C GLU A 53 2.35 7.06 6.45
N LEU A 54 2.71 8.17 5.78
CA LEU A 54 1.79 9.29 5.54
C LEU A 54 0.57 8.85 4.71
N ALA A 55 0.78 8.04 3.66
CA ALA A 55 -0.29 7.53 2.83
C ALA A 55 -1.22 6.58 3.61
N LEU A 56 -0.69 5.69 4.45
CA LEU A 56 -1.50 4.81 5.30
C LEU A 56 -2.29 5.59 6.37
N ALA A 57 -1.68 6.62 6.97
CA ALA A 57 -2.37 7.50 7.90
C ALA A 57 -3.51 8.27 7.21
N ARG A 58 -3.26 8.78 6.00
CA ARG A 58 -4.28 9.46 5.19
C ARG A 58 -5.42 8.52 4.79
N LEU A 59 -5.08 7.29 4.40
CA LEU A 59 -6.04 6.25 4.05
C LEU A 59 -6.97 5.92 5.23
N ARG A 60 -6.43 5.80 6.46
CA ARG A 60 -7.23 5.65 7.69
C ARG A 60 -8.12 6.87 7.96
N ALA A 61 -7.60 8.08 7.76
CA ALA A 61 -8.39 9.32 7.94
C ALA A 61 -9.56 9.43 6.94
N LEU A 62 -9.47 8.74 5.80
CA LEU A 62 -10.55 8.62 4.80
C LEU A 62 -11.53 7.46 5.09
N GLY A 63 -11.31 6.67 6.13
CA GLY A 63 -12.13 5.49 6.45
C GLY A 63 -11.93 4.33 5.47
N LEU A 64 -10.85 4.34 4.69
CA LEU A 64 -10.52 3.28 3.73
C LEU A 64 -9.56 2.26 4.36
N ARG A 65 -9.42 1.09 3.72
CA ARG A 65 -8.46 0.04 4.12
C ARG A 65 -7.53 -0.32 2.96
N CYS A 66 -6.27 -0.60 3.27
CA CYS A 66 -5.29 -1.08 2.30
C CYS A 66 -5.25 -2.60 2.41
N ARG A 67 -5.62 -3.31 1.34
CA ARG A 67 -5.64 -4.78 1.32
C ARG A 67 -4.45 -5.40 0.58
N ASP A 68 -3.36 -4.65 0.41
CA ASP A 68 -2.16 -5.20 -0.22
C ASP A 68 -1.57 -6.35 0.61
N VAL A 69 -0.95 -7.30 -0.07
CA VAL A 69 -0.33 -8.48 0.59
C VAL A 69 0.66 -8.07 1.68
N ARG A 70 1.36 -6.94 1.48
CA ARG A 70 2.38 -6.46 2.41
C ARG A 70 1.81 -5.96 3.74
N THR A 71 0.65 -5.31 3.76
CA THR A 71 0.10 -4.79 5.03
C THR A 71 -0.56 -5.92 5.84
N ARG A 72 -1.05 -6.95 5.14
CA ARG A 72 -1.77 -8.09 5.72
C ARG A 72 -0.88 -9.26 6.12
N GLU A 73 0.42 -9.23 5.82
CA GLU A 73 1.33 -10.29 6.22
C GLU A 73 1.46 -10.33 7.77
N ALA A 74 1.40 -11.52 8.36
CA ALA A 74 1.34 -11.69 9.81
C ALA A 74 2.46 -10.96 10.59
N GLY A 75 3.66 -10.85 10.01
CA GLY A 75 4.76 -10.12 10.62
C GLY A 75 4.52 -8.60 10.71
N ILE A 76 3.93 -8.02 9.66
CA ILE A 76 3.60 -6.59 9.62
C ILE A 76 2.38 -6.32 10.49
N ALA A 77 1.33 -7.15 10.41
CA ALA A 77 0.14 -7.04 11.24
C ALA A 77 0.48 -7.15 12.74
N ALA A 78 1.37 -8.07 13.13
CA ALA A 78 1.82 -8.20 14.52
C ALA A 78 2.57 -6.95 15.04
N ILE A 79 3.35 -6.27 14.18
CA ILE A 79 4.10 -5.07 14.57
C ILE A 79 3.17 -3.85 14.67
N HIS A 80 2.31 -3.65 13.67
CA HIS A 80 1.51 -2.43 13.56
C HIS A 80 0.19 -2.48 14.32
N GLU A 81 -0.46 -3.65 14.36
CA GLU A 81 -1.81 -3.82 14.90
C GLU A 81 -1.82 -4.73 16.14
N ARG A 82 -0.69 -5.36 16.46
CA ARG A 82 -0.57 -6.38 17.53
C ARG A 82 -1.57 -7.53 17.34
N ALA A 83 -2.03 -7.73 16.11
CA ALA A 83 -2.92 -8.79 15.72
C ALA A 83 -2.17 -10.13 15.74
N ARG A 84 -2.84 -11.17 16.23
CA ARG A 84 -2.40 -12.56 16.10
C ARG A 84 -3.54 -13.34 15.48
N PRO A 85 -3.29 -14.06 14.37
CA PRO A 85 -4.33 -14.84 13.75
C PRO A 85 -4.80 -15.92 14.74
N ASP A 86 -6.12 -16.04 14.86
CA ASP A 86 -6.78 -17.02 15.73
C ASP A 86 -7.59 -18.01 14.89
N CYS A 87 -8.27 -17.51 13.86
CA CYS A 87 -9.11 -18.30 12.95
C CYS A 87 -8.55 -18.28 11.53
N VAL A 88 -7.62 -19.19 11.23
CA VAL A 88 -6.99 -19.23 9.89
C VAL A 88 -7.75 -20.14 8.94
N GLU A 89 -8.13 -19.60 7.78
CA GLU A 89 -8.87 -20.28 6.72
C GLU A 89 -8.11 -20.27 5.39
N LEU A 90 -8.35 -21.30 4.56
CA LEU A 90 -7.86 -21.32 3.18
C LEU A 90 -8.80 -20.48 2.30
N VAL A 91 -8.29 -19.36 1.80
CA VAL A 91 -9.00 -18.46 0.89
C VAL A 91 -8.48 -18.65 -0.53
N ARG A 92 -9.40 -18.79 -1.48
CA ARG A 92 -9.13 -18.84 -2.92
C ARG A 92 -9.74 -17.62 -3.62
N ARG A 93 -8.95 -16.95 -4.45
CA ARG A 93 -9.41 -15.84 -5.30
C ARG A 93 -8.98 -16.11 -6.74
N ASP A 94 -9.96 -16.26 -7.62
CA ASP A 94 -9.72 -16.46 -9.05
C ASP A 94 -9.97 -15.15 -9.81
N TYR A 95 -9.10 -14.82 -10.76
CA TYR A 95 -9.24 -13.63 -11.60
C TYR A 95 -8.74 -13.88 -13.01
N TRP A 96 -9.34 -13.18 -13.98
CA TRP A 96 -8.90 -13.25 -15.38
C TRP A 96 -7.81 -12.21 -15.64
N ALA A 97 -6.68 -12.64 -16.17
CA ALA A 97 -5.56 -11.77 -16.53
C ALA A 97 -4.88 -12.25 -17.82
N ASN A 98 -4.56 -11.31 -18.71
CA ASN A 98 -3.75 -11.56 -19.92
C ASN A 98 -4.21 -12.75 -20.79
N GLY A 99 -5.51 -13.06 -20.81
CA GLY A 99 -6.06 -14.16 -21.61
C GLY A 99 -6.10 -15.52 -20.91
N GLY A 100 -5.86 -15.57 -19.60
CA GLY A 100 -5.95 -16.79 -18.79
C GLY A 100 -6.62 -16.58 -17.43
N TRP A 101 -6.95 -17.70 -16.78
CA TRP A 101 -7.43 -17.73 -15.41
C TRP A 101 -6.25 -17.86 -14.45
N GLU A 102 -6.16 -16.94 -13.51
CA GLU A 102 -5.20 -16.95 -12.40
C GLU A 102 -5.93 -17.34 -11.11
N THR A 103 -5.27 -18.12 -10.27
CA THR A 103 -5.78 -18.54 -8.96
C THR A 103 -4.80 -18.14 -7.86
N PHE A 104 -5.24 -17.29 -6.92
CA PHE A 104 -4.50 -16.90 -5.74
C PHE A 104 -5.02 -17.64 -4.51
N LEU A 105 -4.18 -18.50 -3.94
CA LEU A 105 -4.47 -19.25 -2.71
C LEU A 105 -3.71 -18.60 -1.55
N ALA A 106 -4.40 -18.36 -0.43
CA ALA A 106 -3.80 -17.80 0.77
C ALA A 106 -4.42 -18.40 2.03
N TYR A 107 -3.64 -18.48 3.09
CA TYR A 107 -4.15 -18.73 4.44
C TYR A 107 -4.28 -17.39 5.15
N GLU A 108 -5.50 -17.04 5.53
CA GLU A 108 -5.86 -15.71 6.04
C GLU A 108 -6.76 -15.87 7.25
N ASP A 109 -6.81 -14.87 8.14
CA ASP A 109 -7.82 -14.77 9.20
C ASP A 109 -8.87 -13.76 8.75
N PRO A 110 -10.03 -14.17 8.20
CA PRO A 110 -10.98 -13.27 7.54
C PRO A 110 -11.56 -12.18 8.47
N ASP A 111 -11.58 -12.43 9.77
CA ASP A 111 -12.13 -11.51 10.77
C ASP A 111 -11.12 -10.41 11.13
N GLN A 112 -9.82 -10.72 11.06
CA GLN A 112 -8.72 -9.80 11.35
C GLN A 112 -8.10 -9.16 10.10
N ASP A 113 -8.67 -9.40 8.91
CA ASP A 113 -8.13 -8.98 7.60
C ASP A 113 -8.57 -7.60 7.05
#